data_AF-A0A961RSJ7-F1
#
_entry.id   AF-A0A961RSJ7-F1
#
_cell.length_a   1.000
_cell.length_b   1.000
_cell.length_c   1.000
_cell.angle_alpha   90.00
_cell.angle_beta   90.00
_cell.angle_gamma   90.00
#
_symmetry.space_group_name_H-M   'P 1'
#
loop_
_entity.id
_entity.type
_entity.pdbx_description
1 polymer ?
#
loop_
_entity_poly.entity_id
_entity_poly.type
_entity_poly.pdbx_seq_one_letter_code
_entity_poly.pdbx_strand_id
1 'polypeptide(L)' 'GDNEPYDGALRNDTMFRHCTRRGLAHTLIEIRQDLIGSVEGATQWAELLAPMLERVNALDAVHEIRHMGSRTGPVDPV' A
#
# COMPACT_ATOMS: atom_id res chain seq x y z
N GLY A 1 -4.54 -13.41 -2.88
CA GLY A 1 -5.18 -12.25 -2.22
C GLY A 1 -5.23 -12.54 -0.75
N ASP A 2 -5.23 -11.53 0.13
CA ASP A 2 -4.85 -11.65 1.56
C ASP A 2 -3.34 -11.69 1.83
N ASN A 3 -2.57 -10.83 1.15
CA ASN A 3 -1.11 -10.80 1.31
C ASN A 3 -0.49 -12.19 1.09
N GLU A 4 -0.96 -12.85 0.03
CA GLU A 4 -0.40 -14.09 -0.48
C GLU A 4 0.09 -13.82 -1.91
N PRO A 5 1.34 -14.20 -2.25
CA PRO A 5 2.24 -15.06 -1.45
C PRO A 5 3.06 -14.35 -0.36
N TYR A 6 2.95 -13.02 -0.20
CA TYR A 6 3.77 -12.24 0.73
C TYR A 6 2.94 -11.48 1.78
N ASP A 7 3.21 -11.71 3.07
CA ASP A 7 2.53 -11.02 4.19
C ASP A 7 2.64 -9.48 4.08
N GLY A 8 3.69 -8.96 3.44
CA GLY A 8 3.86 -7.52 3.19
C GLY A 8 4.16 -6.69 4.44
N ALA A 9 4.23 -7.31 5.63
CA ALA A 9 4.66 -6.71 6.87
C ALA A 9 6.11 -7.12 7.15
N LEU A 10 7.08 -6.33 6.69
CA LEU A 10 8.51 -6.60 6.90
C LEU A 10 9.16 -5.47 7.69
N ARG A 11 9.88 -5.81 8.77
CA ARG A 11 10.57 -4.80 9.59
C ARG A 11 11.67 -4.16 8.75
N ASN A 12 11.71 -2.83 8.74
CA ASN A 12 12.66 -2.02 7.98
C ASN A 12 12.50 -2.04 6.44
N ASP A 13 11.39 -2.57 5.92
CA ASP A 13 11.06 -2.39 4.51
C ASP A 13 10.65 -0.94 4.18
N THR A 14 10.31 -0.71 2.90
CA THR A 14 9.88 0.60 2.41
C THR A 14 8.69 1.14 3.21
N MET A 15 7.66 0.32 3.42
CA MET A 15 6.43 0.74 4.09
C MET A 15 6.66 0.99 5.58
N PHE A 16 7.47 0.16 6.22
CA PHE A 16 7.86 0.32 7.62
C PHE A 16 8.59 1.64 7.83
N ARG A 17 9.61 1.93 7.01
CA ARG A 17 10.43 3.14 7.12
C ARG A 17 9.65 4.40 6.77
N HIS A 18 8.93 4.40 5.66
CA HIS A 18 8.37 5.63 5.09
C HIS A 18 6.92 5.90 5.48
N CYS A 19 6.18 4.89 5.94
CA CYS A 19 4.75 5.02 6.24
C CYS A 19 4.43 4.61 7.69
N THR A 20 4.67 3.35 8.06
CA THR A 20 4.27 2.76 9.35
C THR A 20 4.83 3.55 10.53
N ARG A 21 6.16 3.77 10.57
CA ARG A 21 6.80 4.53 11.66
C ARG A 21 6.35 6.00 11.73
N ARG A 22 5.86 6.54 10.62
CA ARG A 22 5.40 7.93 10.51
C ARG A 22 3.90 8.09 10.70
N GLY A 23 3.16 6.98 10.90
CA GLY A 23 1.71 6.98 11.04
C GLY A 23 0.96 7.42 9.78
N LEU A 24 1.58 7.31 8.60
CA LEU A 24 0.95 7.69 7.34
C LEU A 24 0.08 6.54 6.80
N ALA A 25 -1.13 6.87 6.33
CA ALA A 25 -1.98 5.92 5.63
C ALA A 25 -1.24 5.36 4.41
N HIS A 26 -1.31 4.04 4.22
CA HIS A 26 -0.59 3.38 3.15
C HIS A 26 -1.21 2.03 2.79
N THR A 27 -0.97 1.61 1.55
CA THR A 27 -1.31 0.28 1.05
C THR A 27 -0.22 -0.21 0.12
N LEU A 28 -0.09 -1.54 0.02
CA LEU A 28 0.72 -2.20 -1.00
C LEU A 28 -0.24 -2.83 -2.01
N ILE A 29 0.04 -2.69 -3.31
CA ILE A 29 -0.74 -3.33 -4.37
C ILE A 29 0.22 -4.24 -5.14
N GLU A 30 -0.10 -5.52 -5.19
CA GLU A 30 0.67 -6.53 -5.93
C GLU A 30 -0.14 -6.96 -7.16
N ILE A 31 0.45 -6.80 -8.34
CA ILE A 31 -0.15 -7.20 -9.61
C ILE A 31 0.73 -8.29 -10.21
N ARG A 32 0.10 -9.39 -10.65
CA ARG A 32 0.83 -10.46 -11.34
C ARG A 32 1.45 -9.93 -12.62
N GLN A 33 2.72 -10.27 -12.86
CA GLN A 33 3.48 -9.75 -14.00
C GLN A 33 2.86 -10.07 -15.36
N ASP A 34 2.21 -11.23 -15.52
CA ASP A 34 1.57 -11.62 -16.77
C ASP A 34 0.40 -10.71 -17.17
N LEU A 35 -0.22 -10.05 -16.19
CA LEU A 35 -1.35 -9.13 -16.42
C LEU A 35 -0.91 -7.73 -16.85
N ILE A 36 0.37 -7.40 -16.68
CA ILE A 36 0.96 -6.09 -17.00
C ILE A 36 2.16 -6.23 -17.94
N GLY A 37 2.29 -7.37 -18.61
CA GLY A 37 3.40 -7.64 -19.53
C GLY A 37 3.30 -6.87 -20.86
N SER A 38 2.14 -6.28 -21.18
CA SER A 38 1.94 -5.44 -22.36
C SER A 38 1.44 -4.05 -21.97
N VAL A 39 1.55 -3.10 -22.91
CA VAL A 39 1.05 -1.72 -22.72
C VAL A 39 -0.45 -1.72 -22.49
N GLU A 40 -1.19 -2.56 -23.20
CA GLU A 40 -2.64 -2.70 -23.08
C GLU A 40 -3.02 -3.23 -21.69
N GLY A 41 -2.33 -4.28 -21.21
CA GLY A 41 -2.57 -4.83 -19.87
C GLY A 41 -2.25 -3.82 -18.76
N ALA A 42 -1.11 -3.13 -18.86
CA ALA A 42 -0.76 -2.06 -17.92
C ALA A 42 -1.79 -0.92 -17.93
N THR A 43 -2.30 -0.54 -19.11
CA THR A 43 -3.32 0.51 -19.26
C THR A 43 -4.63 0.09 -18.62
N GLN A 44 -5.10 -1.14 -18.85
CA GLN A 44 -6.30 -1.67 -18.22
C GLN A 44 -6.21 -1.64 -16.69
N TRP A 45 -5.06 -2.02 -16.12
CA TRP A 45 -4.86 -1.94 -14.67
C TRP A 45 -4.80 -0.50 -14.15
N ALA A 46 -4.19 0.42 -14.88
CA ALA A 46 -4.17 1.84 -14.51
C ALA A 46 -5.60 2.43 -14.51
N GLU A 47 -6.38 2.17 -15.56
CA GLU A 47 -7.78 2.60 -15.66
C GLU A 47 -8.66 2.01 -14.55
N LEU A 48 -8.36 0.78 -14.12
CA LEU A 48 -9.06 0.14 -13.01
C LEU A 48 -8.69 0.78 -11.65
N LEU A 49 -7.40 0.99 -11.39
CA LEU A 49 -6.90 1.40 -10.08
C LEU A 49 -7.04 2.90 -9.83
N ALA A 50 -6.86 3.73 -10.84
CA ALA A 50 -6.91 5.20 -10.71
C ALA A 50 -8.19 5.70 -9.99
N PRO A 51 -9.41 5.37 -10.43
CA PRO A 51 -10.62 5.87 -9.77
C PRO A 51 -10.79 5.32 -8.34
N MET A 52 -10.24 4.14 -8.03
CA MET A 52 -10.26 3.60 -6.67
C MET A 52 -9.34 4.41 -5.75
N LEU A 53 -8.13 4.71 -6.22
CA LEU A 53 -7.15 5.49 -5.46
C LEU A 53 -7.60 6.94 -5.29
N GLU A 54 -8.22 7.55 -6.29
CA GLU A 54 -8.82 8.89 -6.18
C GLU A 54 -9.90 8.94 -5.09
N ARG A 55 -10.77 7.93 -5.04
CA ARG A 55 -11.81 7.83 -4.01
C ARG A 55 -11.22 7.66 -2.61
N VAL A 56 -10.18 6.85 -2.46
CA VAL A 56 -9.48 6.69 -1.17
C VAL A 56 -8.78 7.98 -0.76
N ASN A 57 -8.11 8.63 -1.71
CA ASN A 57 -7.40 9.90 -1.46
C ASN A 57 -8.34 11.05 -1.11
N ALA A 58 -9.62 11.00 -1.50
CA ALA A 58 -10.62 12.00 -1.11
C ALA A 58 -11.11 11.84 0.34
N LEU A 59 -10.72 10.78 1.06
CA LEU A 59 -11.12 10.57 2.45
C LEU A 59 -10.24 11.41 3.38
N ASP A 60 -10.84 12.31 4.18
CA ASP A 60 -10.07 13.11 5.16
C ASP A 60 -9.23 12.24 6.10
N ALA A 61 -9.76 11.07 6.48
CA ALA A 61 -9.11 10.14 7.40
C ALA A 61 -7.77 9.58 6.89
N VAL A 62 -7.52 9.54 5.57
CA VAL A 62 -6.21 9.06 5.05
C VAL A 62 -5.12 10.13 5.12
N HIS A 63 -5.49 11.38 5.38
CA HIS A 63 -4.56 12.51 5.55
C HIS A 63 -4.24 12.80 7.02
N GLU A 64 -4.76 12.00 7.94
CA GLU A 64 -4.45 12.08 9.36
C GLU A 64 -3.26 11.18 9.71
N ILE A 65 -2.38 11.67 10.60
CA ILE A 65 -1.32 10.84 11.19
C ILE A 65 -1.96 9.92 12.25
N ARG A 66 -1.92 8.61 12.02
CA ARG A 66 -2.44 7.60 12.93
C ARG A 66 -1.48 6.41 13.02
N HIS A 67 -0.96 6.13 14.22
CA HIS A 67 -0.08 4.98 14.47
C HIS A 67 -0.90 3.74 14.83
N MET A 68 -1.07 2.84 13.86
CA MET A 68 -1.79 1.56 14.05
C MET A 68 -0.88 0.36 14.39
N GLY A 69 0.43 0.60 14.57
CA GLY A 69 1.41 -0.45 14.84
C GLY A 69 1.76 -1.27 13.60
N SER A 70 2.31 -2.47 13.81
CA SER A 70 2.74 -3.38 12.74
C SER A 70 2.62 -4.83 13.19
N ARG A 71 2.36 -5.75 12.24
CA ARG A 71 2.48 -7.20 12.48
C ARG A 71 3.93 -7.65 12.74
N THR A 72 4.91 -6.78 12.48
CA THR A 72 6.33 -7.03 12.74
C THR A 72 6.74 -6.76 14.20
N GLY A 73 5.79 -6.45 15.08
CA GLY A 73 6.01 -6.12 16.49
C GLY A 73 5.99 -4.61 16.78
N PRO A 74 6.52 -4.17 17.94
CA PRO A 74 6.51 -2.76 18.34
C PRO A 74 7.14 -1.84 17.30
N VAL A 75 6.55 -0.65 17.11
CA VAL A 75 6.96 0.37 16.16
C VAL A 75 7.34 1.62 16.94
N ASP A 76 8.61 2.00 16.90
CA ASP A 76 9.06 3.28 17.46
C ASP A 76 8.74 4.40 16.45
N PRO A 77 7.87 5.36 16.81
CA PRO A 77 7.58 6.50 15.94
C PRO A 77 8.86 7.28 15.59
N VAL A 78 8.85 7.96 14.44
CA VAL A 78 9.84 8.98 14.11
C VAL A 78 9.27 10.36 14.45
#